data_AF-A0A0D3KC53-F1
#
_entry.id   AF-A0A0D3KC53-F1
#
_cell.length_a   1.000
_cell.length_b   1.000
_cell.length_c   1.000
_cell.angle_alpha   90.00
_cell.angle_beta   90.00
_cell.angle_gamma   90.00
#
_symmetry.space_group_name_H-M   'P 1'
#
loop_
_entity.id
_entity.type
_entity.pdbx_description
1 polymer ?
#
loop_
_entity_poly.entity_id
_entity_poly.type
_entity_poly.pdbx_seq_one_letter_code
_entity_poly.pdbx_strand_id
1 'polypeptide(L)'
;MVVKVIGAAVRVVETPEFYIDEYAGNVGTKDDQLSIAVVRVAEPTAEPWLTLHYDEWICVVKGRVDCEFEGGSLTAKAGETIFVAKGTRFRPSFPEGGTEYVPVCIPAFRPDRCIREDSDAKESKIAEKLQTLHAPASAVLSEPPPEVLYHMCPVPAWEAAKKSGGAYYPATFEADGHYTHATGVPARLLETANHFYQDDSHAWVCLQMTRTALRQAGIFVRDEEAMPVGDKAVGESWGKWVCPHIVGGIPLSVVEKEHPMSREGPQFTAIPGVCD
;
A
#
# COMPACT_ATOMS: atom_id res chain seq x y z
N MET A 1 13.08 -14.53 5.89
CA MET A 1 14.26 -14.07 5.12
C MET A 1 13.84 -12.83 4.32
N VAL A 2 14.47 -11.68 4.53
CA VAL A 2 13.95 -10.34 4.10
C VAL A 2 14.40 -9.92 2.70
N VAL A 3 15.25 -10.70 2.03
CA VAL A 3 15.74 -10.43 0.66
C VAL A 3 15.20 -11.50 -0.28
N LYS A 4 14.44 -11.09 -1.31
CA LYS A 4 13.86 -11.99 -2.32
C LYS A 4 13.74 -11.28 -3.67
N VAL A 5 13.72 -12.06 -4.75
CA VAL A 5 13.29 -11.57 -6.09
C VAL A 5 11.78 -11.41 -6.06
N ILE A 6 11.28 -10.25 -6.50
CA ILE A 6 9.85 -9.89 -6.43
C ILE A 6 9.10 -10.06 -7.77
N GLY A 7 9.81 -10.39 -8.85
CA GLY A 7 9.22 -10.60 -10.17
C GLY A 7 10.19 -10.28 -11.31
N ALA A 8 9.73 -10.49 -12.53
CA ALA A 8 10.37 -9.97 -13.75
C ALA A 8 9.68 -8.66 -14.18
N ALA A 9 10.37 -7.85 -14.97
CA ALA A 9 9.78 -6.63 -15.50
C ALA A 9 8.60 -6.92 -16.45
N VAL A 10 7.58 -6.06 -16.42
CA VAL A 10 6.35 -6.20 -17.23
C VAL A 10 6.22 -5.01 -18.17
N ARG A 11 6.05 -5.28 -19.48
CA ARG A 11 5.81 -4.25 -20.49
C ARG A 11 4.42 -3.62 -20.30
N VAL A 12 4.36 -2.36 -19.85
CA VAL A 12 3.10 -1.64 -19.61
C VAL A 12 2.73 -0.69 -20.74
N VAL A 13 3.72 -0.13 -21.43
CA VAL A 13 3.53 0.71 -22.63
C VAL A 13 4.47 0.24 -23.72
N GLU A 14 3.97 0.14 -24.94
CA GLU A 14 4.74 -0.19 -26.13
C GLU A 14 4.20 0.60 -27.32
N THR A 15 5.02 1.52 -27.82
CA THR A 15 4.77 2.33 -29.01
C THR A 15 6.00 2.25 -29.94
N PRO A 16 5.90 2.71 -31.20
CA PRO A 16 7.08 2.84 -32.05
C PRO A 16 8.15 3.76 -31.46
N GLU A 17 7.76 4.82 -30.76
CA GLU A 17 8.66 5.86 -30.25
C GLU A 17 9.28 5.51 -28.91
N PHE A 18 8.59 4.77 -28.05
CA PHE A 18 9.11 4.37 -26.74
C PHE A 18 8.38 3.17 -26.13
N TYR A 19 8.99 2.57 -25.12
CA TYR A 19 8.37 1.54 -24.31
C TYR A 19 8.75 1.67 -22.85
N ILE A 20 7.86 1.18 -22.00
CA ILE A 20 7.97 1.23 -20.54
C ILE A 20 7.87 -0.19 -19.99
N ASP A 21 8.92 -0.63 -19.30
CA ASP A 21 8.96 -1.89 -18.56
C ASP A 21 8.88 -1.58 -17.05
N GLU A 22 7.79 -1.96 -16.38
CA GLU A 22 7.64 -1.82 -14.91
C GLU A 22 8.37 -2.96 -14.19
N TYR A 23 9.29 -2.62 -13.28
CA TYR A 23 10.03 -3.58 -12.44
C TYR A 23 9.38 -3.78 -11.07
N ALA A 24 8.76 -2.73 -10.53
CA ALA A 24 7.98 -2.77 -9.31
C ALA A 24 6.82 -1.77 -9.44
N GLY A 25 5.64 -2.12 -8.94
CA GLY A 25 4.46 -1.26 -8.96
C GLY A 25 3.14 -2.04 -9.02
N ASN A 26 2.09 -1.35 -9.43
CA ASN A 26 0.72 -1.85 -9.41
C ASN A 26 0.46 -3.00 -10.42
N VAL A 27 1.23 -3.08 -11.52
CA VAL A 27 0.99 -4.07 -12.57
C VAL A 27 1.80 -5.34 -12.34
N GLY A 28 3.12 -5.23 -12.21
CA GLY A 28 4.06 -6.34 -12.12
C GLY A 28 4.11 -6.99 -10.74
N THR A 29 4.25 -6.20 -9.68
CA THR A 29 4.44 -6.72 -8.31
C THR A 29 3.19 -6.61 -7.43
N LYS A 30 2.13 -5.96 -7.91
CA LYS A 30 0.87 -5.70 -7.18
C LYS A 30 1.11 -4.94 -5.88
N ASP A 31 2.03 -4.00 -5.90
CA ASP A 31 2.42 -3.19 -4.74
C ASP A 31 2.25 -1.69 -5.07
N ASP A 32 1.53 -0.97 -4.22
CA ASP A 32 1.24 0.45 -4.40
C ASP A 32 2.23 1.38 -3.67
N GLN A 33 3.21 0.82 -2.93
CA GLN A 33 4.16 1.61 -2.15
C GLN A 33 5.06 2.49 -3.02
N LEU A 34 5.57 1.94 -4.13
CA LEU A 34 6.46 2.62 -5.06
C LEU A 34 6.35 2.01 -6.45
N SER A 35 6.60 2.81 -7.48
CA SER A 35 6.79 2.30 -8.85
C SER A 35 8.22 2.55 -9.30
N ILE A 36 8.83 1.54 -9.91
CA ILE A 36 10.11 1.63 -10.61
C ILE A 36 9.86 1.08 -12.00
N ALA A 37 10.10 1.90 -13.03
CA ALA A 37 10.07 1.44 -14.41
C ALA A 37 11.36 1.83 -15.13
N VAL A 38 11.61 1.18 -16.27
CA VAL A 38 12.64 1.61 -17.22
C VAL A 38 11.93 2.04 -18.49
N VAL A 39 12.16 3.29 -18.88
CA VAL A 39 11.66 3.86 -20.13
C VAL A 39 12.79 3.93 -21.13
N ARG A 40 12.54 3.43 -22.33
CA ARG A 40 13.49 3.49 -23.45
C ARG A 40 12.82 4.16 -24.62
N VAL A 41 13.40 5.27 -25.04
CA VAL A 41 12.95 6.08 -26.16
C VAL A 41 13.71 5.62 -27.40
N ALA A 42 13.00 5.15 -28.42
CA ALA A 42 13.56 4.75 -29.71
C ALA A 42 13.69 5.94 -30.67
N GLU A 43 12.72 6.85 -30.68
CA GLU A 43 12.68 8.00 -31.59
C GLU A 43 12.35 9.30 -30.83
N PRO A 44 12.77 10.48 -31.33
CA PRO A 44 12.44 11.75 -30.70
C PRO A 44 10.93 11.91 -30.51
N THR A 45 10.51 12.20 -29.28
CA THR A 45 9.10 12.27 -28.91
C THR A 45 8.90 13.14 -27.67
N ALA A 46 7.65 13.37 -27.29
CA ALA A 46 7.29 14.05 -26.05
C ALA A 46 6.03 13.41 -25.47
N GLU A 47 5.92 13.45 -24.14
CA GLU A 47 4.63 13.20 -23.50
C GLU A 47 3.75 14.46 -23.61
N PRO A 48 2.42 14.33 -23.40
CA PRO A 48 1.54 15.47 -23.19
C PRO A 48 1.88 16.21 -21.89
N TRP A 49 1.15 17.29 -21.60
CA TRP A 49 1.22 17.90 -20.28
C TRP A 49 0.64 16.95 -19.23
N LEU A 50 1.36 16.81 -18.12
CA LEU A 50 1.06 15.92 -17.01
C LEU A 50 0.91 16.71 -15.72
N THR A 51 0.00 16.29 -14.85
CA THR A 51 -0.06 16.70 -13.44
C THR A 51 -0.20 15.47 -12.56
N LEU A 52 0.78 15.23 -11.69
CA LEU A 52 0.85 14.01 -10.87
C LEU A 52 0.28 14.25 -9.47
N HIS A 53 -0.47 13.28 -8.96
CA HIS A 53 -0.94 13.26 -7.56
C HIS A 53 0.03 12.53 -6.61
N TYR A 54 1.27 12.32 -7.06
CA TYR A 54 2.39 11.69 -6.36
C TYR A 54 3.70 12.39 -6.74
N ASP A 55 4.76 12.11 -5.97
CA ASP A 55 6.10 12.59 -6.27
C ASP A 55 6.78 11.65 -7.28
N GLU A 56 7.56 12.20 -8.22
CA GLU A 56 8.30 11.45 -9.22
C GLU A 56 9.76 11.89 -9.33
N TRP A 57 10.68 10.93 -9.47
CA TRP A 57 12.07 11.15 -9.83
C TRP A 57 12.34 10.55 -11.21
N ILE A 58 12.78 11.38 -12.15
CA ILE A 58 13.15 10.96 -13.51
C ILE A 58 14.68 10.85 -13.55
N CYS A 59 15.19 9.66 -13.29
CA CYS A 59 16.63 9.38 -13.26
C CYS A 59 17.14 9.10 -14.67
N VAL A 60 17.87 10.04 -15.28
CA VAL A 60 18.34 9.89 -16.66
C VAL A 60 19.58 8.99 -16.69
N VAL A 61 19.49 7.84 -17.33
CA VAL A 61 20.58 6.85 -17.41
C VAL A 61 21.40 7.06 -18.68
N LYS A 62 20.74 7.40 -19.80
CA LYS A 62 21.36 7.62 -21.10
C LYS A 62 20.62 8.71 -21.86
N GLY A 63 21.35 9.51 -22.64
CA GLY A 63 20.77 10.62 -23.41
C GLY A 63 20.43 11.81 -22.52
N ARG A 64 19.29 12.45 -22.79
CA ARG A 64 18.78 13.59 -22.02
C ARG A 64 17.25 13.67 -22.05
N VAL A 65 16.70 14.31 -21.03
CA VAL A 65 15.28 14.66 -20.93
C VAL A 65 15.18 16.17 -20.81
N ASP A 66 14.43 16.79 -21.72
CA ASP A 66 14.05 18.20 -21.64
C ASP A 66 12.68 18.28 -20.96
N CYS A 67 12.53 19.12 -19.94
CA CYS A 67 11.31 19.21 -19.13
C CYS A 67 10.82 20.65 -19.06
N GLU A 68 9.61 20.88 -19.55
CA GLU A 68 8.89 22.14 -19.43
C GLU A 68 7.97 22.11 -18.20
N PHE A 69 7.84 23.21 -17.47
CA PHE A 69 6.95 23.33 -16.31
C PHE A 69 6.49 24.78 -16.13
N GLU A 70 5.55 25.02 -15.20
CA GLU A 70 5.11 26.39 -14.92
C GLU A 70 6.28 27.24 -14.40
N GLY A 71 6.65 28.28 -15.15
CA GLY A 71 7.73 29.19 -14.78
C GLY A 71 9.08 28.89 -15.42
N GLY A 72 9.23 27.83 -16.23
CA GLY A 72 10.46 27.61 -16.99
C GLY A 72 10.62 26.24 -17.64
N SER A 73 11.85 25.96 -18.04
CA SER A 73 12.26 24.65 -18.54
C SER A 73 13.68 24.33 -18.07
N LEU A 74 13.98 23.03 -18.04
CA LEU A 74 15.32 22.52 -17.72
C LEU A 74 15.65 21.31 -18.60
N THR A 75 16.93 20.95 -18.64
CA THR A 75 17.42 19.73 -19.27
C THR A 75 18.20 18.92 -18.24
N ALA A 76 17.91 17.63 -18.13
CA ALA A 76 18.73 16.68 -17.39
C ALA A 76 19.41 15.70 -18.36
N LYS A 77 20.69 15.43 -18.16
CA LYS A 77 21.52 14.51 -18.94
C LYS A 77 21.79 13.24 -18.16
N ALA A 78 22.39 12.25 -18.83
CA ALA A 78 22.83 11.01 -18.19
C ALA A 78 23.59 11.27 -16.86
N GLY A 79 23.13 10.62 -15.78
CA GLY A 79 23.65 10.80 -14.42
C GLY A 79 22.94 11.86 -13.58
N GLU A 80 22.05 12.65 -14.17
CA GLU A 80 21.23 13.66 -13.48
C GLU A 80 19.81 13.14 -13.20
N THR A 81 19.10 13.80 -12.30
CA THR A 81 17.74 13.42 -11.90
C THR A 81 16.85 14.64 -11.81
N ILE A 82 15.68 14.58 -12.44
CA ILE A 82 14.63 15.58 -12.29
C ILE A 82 13.73 15.12 -11.15
N PHE A 83 13.47 15.99 -10.18
CA PHE A 83 12.42 15.78 -9.19
C PHE A 83 11.17 16.57 -9.58
N VAL A 84 10.05 15.88 -9.72
CA VAL A 84 8.73 16.46 -9.96
C VAL A 84 7.90 16.28 -8.70
N ALA A 85 7.69 17.37 -7.98
CA ALA A 85 6.85 17.36 -6.78
C ALA A 85 5.37 17.15 -7.16
N LYS A 86 4.63 16.47 -6.29
CA LYS A 86 3.18 16.32 -6.41
C LYS A 86 2.48 17.64 -6.69
N GLY A 87 1.56 17.63 -7.66
CA GLY A 87 0.78 18.79 -8.08
C GLY A 87 1.49 19.69 -9.09
N THR A 88 2.76 19.40 -9.44
CA THR A 88 3.46 20.13 -10.49
C THR A 88 2.89 19.74 -11.86
N ARG A 89 2.54 20.75 -12.65
CA ARG A 89 2.20 20.59 -14.07
C ARG A 89 3.48 20.71 -14.91
N PHE A 90 3.81 19.67 -15.65
CA PHE A 90 5.06 19.58 -16.41
C PHE A 90 4.86 18.80 -17.71
N ARG A 91 5.85 18.87 -18.60
CA ARG A 91 5.87 18.15 -19.88
C ARG A 91 7.29 17.68 -20.19
N PRO A 92 7.57 16.37 -20.10
CA PRO A 92 8.84 15.82 -20.52
C PRO A 92 8.88 15.60 -22.03
N SER A 93 10.04 15.84 -22.61
CA SER A 93 10.34 15.58 -24.01
C SER A 93 11.72 14.95 -24.17
N PHE A 94 11.85 14.15 -25.22
CA PHE A 94 13.00 13.32 -25.49
C PHE A 94 13.50 13.71 -26.89
N PRO A 95 14.44 14.67 -26.98
CA PRO A 95 14.87 15.21 -28.27
C PRO A 95 15.68 14.21 -29.12
N GLU A 96 16.14 13.12 -28.50
CA GLU A 96 17.05 12.15 -29.11
C GLU A 96 16.56 10.72 -28.84
N GLY A 97 16.54 9.89 -29.88
CA GLY A 97 16.37 8.44 -29.75
C GLY A 97 17.55 7.79 -29.02
N GLY A 98 17.30 6.66 -28.36
CA GLY A 98 18.26 5.99 -27.48
C GLY A 98 18.37 6.58 -26.08
N THR A 99 17.48 7.51 -25.71
CA THR A 99 17.34 8.01 -24.33
C THR A 99 16.77 6.91 -23.44
N GLU A 100 17.41 6.68 -22.28
CA GLU A 100 16.94 5.72 -21.27
C GLU A 100 16.86 6.43 -19.92
N TYR A 101 15.73 6.29 -19.24
CA TYR A 101 15.54 6.86 -17.91
C TYR A 101 14.69 5.93 -17.04
N VAL A 102 14.81 6.13 -15.72
CA VAL A 102 14.09 5.37 -14.70
C VAL A 102 13.19 6.34 -13.95
N PRO A 103 11.88 6.38 -14.24
CA PRO A 103 10.93 7.06 -13.37
C PRO A 103 10.74 6.23 -12.09
N VAL A 104 10.79 6.92 -10.96
CA VAL A 104 10.47 6.37 -9.65
C VAL A 104 9.33 7.19 -9.05
N CYS A 105 8.19 6.56 -8.78
CA CYS A 105 6.99 7.24 -8.26
C CYS A 105 6.71 6.81 -6.81
N ILE A 106 6.33 7.76 -5.95
CA ILE A 106 5.87 7.48 -4.59
C ILE A 106 4.57 8.25 -4.29
N PRO A 107 3.43 7.58 -4.04
CA PRO A 107 3.20 6.13 -4.19
C PRO A 107 3.34 5.65 -5.64
N ALA A 108 3.17 4.34 -5.87
CA ALA A 108 3.27 3.76 -7.21
C ALA A 108 2.34 4.44 -8.23
N PHE A 109 2.80 4.47 -9.49
CA PHE A 109 2.04 4.99 -10.62
C PHE A 109 0.66 4.33 -10.68
N ARG A 110 -0.36 5.16 -10.87
CA ARG A 110 -1.68 4.73 -11.34
C ARG A 110 -2.26 5.79 -12.28
N PRO A 111 -3.04 5.39 -13.31
CA PRO A 111 -3.67 6.34 -14.23
C PRO A 111 -4.61 7.32 -13.55
N ASP A 112 -5.34 6.90 -12.51
CA ASP A 112 -6.25 7.77 -11.74
C ASP A 112 -5.53 8.83 -10.90
N ARG A 113 -4.21 8.72 -10.77
CA ARG A 113 -3.34 9.69 -10.08
C ARG A 113 -2.49 10.53 -11.06
N CYS A 114 -2.67 10.36 -12.37
CA CYS A 114 -1.92 11.07 -13.41
C CYS A 114 -2.91 11.76 -14.36
N ILE A 115 -3.05 13.08 -14.22
CA ILE A 115 -3.85 13.87 -15.15
C ILE A 115 -3.02 14.08 -16.41
N ARG A 116 -3.55 13.63 -17.55
CA ARG A 116 -2.93 13.78 -18.87
C ARG A 116 -3.77 14.71 -19.72
N GLU A 117 -3.14 15.70 -20.35
CA GLU A 117 -3.77 16.57 -21.34
C GLU A 117 -3.50 16.03 -22.75
N ASP A 118 -4.03 14.84 -23.04
CA ASP A 118 -3.86 14.18 -24.33
C ASP A 118 -4.49 15.03 -25.45
N SER A 119 -3.77 15.20 -26.55
CA SER A 119 -4.14 16.06 -27.67
C SER A 119 -4.53 15.27 -28.94
N ASP A 120 -4.24 13.97 -28.96
CA ASP A 120 -4.55 13.10 -30.10
C ASP A 120 -5.13 11.72 -29.70
N ALA A 121 -5.67 11.02 -30.70
CA ALA A 121 -6.32 9.73 -30.53
C ALA A 121 -5.34 8.57 -30.21
N LYS A 122 -4.04 8.75 -30.39
CA LYS A 122 -3.03 7.74 -30.07
C LYS A 122 -2.71 7.80 -28.58
N GLU A 123 -2.52 9.00 -28.04
CA GLU A 123 -2.32 9.26 -26.62
C GLU A 123 -3.50 8.73 -25.78
N SER A 124 -4.74 8.94 -26.25
CA SER A 124 -5.93 8.39 -25.57
C SER A 124 -5.92 6.85 -25.46
N LYS A 125 -5.41 6.13 -26.47
CA LYS A 125 -5.31 4.65 -26.42
C LYS A 125 -4.28 4.17 -25.39
N ILE A 126 -3.21 4.93 -25.18
CA ILE A 126 -2.23 4.62 -24.13
C ILE A 126 -2.91 4.75 -22.76
N ALA A 127 -3.66 5.83 -22.55
CA ALA A 127 -4.42 6.04 -21.33
C ALA A 127 -5.43 4.92 -21.06
N GLU A 128 -6.21 4.50 -22.06
CA GLU A 128 -7.17 3.39 -21.95
C GLU A 128 -6.50 2.04 -21.62
N LYS A 129 -5.38 1.74 -22.29
CA LYS A 129 -4.61 0.51 -22.01
C LYS A 129 -4.07 0.53 -20.59
N LEU A 130 -3.51 1.66 -20.15
CA LEU A 130 -3.01 1.81 -18.78
C LEU A 130 -4.14 1.68 -17.77
N GLN A 131 -5.31 2.29 -18.00
CA GLN A 131 -6.50 2.09 -17.16
C GLN A 131 -6.89 0.62 -17.06
N THR A 132 -6.85 -0.12 -18.17
CA THR A 132 -7.16 -1.56 -18.19
C THR A 132 -6.14 -2.38 -17.41
N LEU A 133 -4.84 -2.08 -17.56
CA LEU A 133 -3.76 -2.78 -16.84
C LEU A 133 -3.79 -2.50 -15.33
N HIS A 134 -4.23 -1.31 -14.94
CA HIS A 134 -4.37 -0.89 -13.54
C HIS A 134 -5.78 -1.11 -12.99
N ALA A 135 -6.70 -1.60 -13.82
CA ALA A 135 -7.99 -2.02 -13.36
C ALA A 135 -7.77 -3.18 -12.38
N PRO A 136 -8.39 -3.15 -11.19
CA PRO A 136 -8.31 -4.28 -10.28
C PRO A 136 -8.76 -5.54 -11.01
N ALA A 137 -7.93 -6.60 -10.95
CA ALA A 137 -8.29 -7.91 -11.47
C ALA A 137 -9.55 -8.38 -10.72
N SER A 138 -10.72 -8.17 -11.31
CA SER A 138 -12.01 -8.32 -10.64
C SER A 138 -12.10 -7.50 -9.33
N ALA A 139 -12.20 -6.17 -9.43
CA ALA A 139 -13.00 -5.48 -8.41
C ALA A 139 -14.47 -5.82 -8.68
N VAL A 140 -14.93 -6.91 -8.06
CA VAL A 140 -16.16 -6.78 -7.28
C VAL A 140 -15.95 -5.52 -6.45
N LEU A 141 -16.85 -4.54 -6.55
CA LEU A 141 -16.84 -3.36 -5.68
C LEU A 141 -16.76 -3.88 -4.23
N SER A 142 -15.55 -3.94 -3.68
CA SER A 142 -15.37 -4.25 -2.27
C SER A 142 -15.96 -3.05 -1.55
N GLU A 143 -16.82 -3.33 -0.58
CA GLU A 143 -17.33 -2.30 0.31
C GLU A 143 -16.15 -1.43 0.79
N PRO A 144 -16.34 -0.11 0.92
CA PRO A 144 -15.27 0.76 1.40
C PRO A 144 -14.67 0.17 2.69
N PRO A 145 -13.33 0.20 2.86
CA PRO A 145 -12.70 -0.40 4.01
C PRO A 145 -13.35 0.12 5.31
N PRO A 146 -13.60 -0.76 6.28
CA PRO A 146 -14.30 -0.39 7.50
C PRO A 146 -13.51 0.68 8.27
N GLU A 147 -14.19 1.76 8.65
CA GLU A 147 -13.60 2.87 9.43
C GLU A 147 -13.21 2.42 10.84
N VAL A 148 -14.06 1.60 11.45
CA VAL A 148 -13.83 1.06 12.80
C VAL A 148 -13.05 -0.24 12.68
N LEU A 149 -11.96 -0.32 13.44
CA LEU A 149 -11.07 -1.46 13.51
C LEU A 149 -11.02 -2.02 14.92
N TYR A 150 -10.80 -3.32 15.00
CA TYR A 150 -10.74 -4.08 16.24
C TYR A 150 -9.47 -4.92 16.29
N HIS A 151 -8.80 -4.92 17.43
CA HIS A 151 -7.66 -5.78 17.74
C HIS A 151 -7.90 -6.47 19.07
N MET A 152 -7.46 -7.72 19.25
CA MET A 152 -7.54 -8.40 20.54
C MET A 152 -6.15 -8.70 21.10
N CYS A 153 -6.00 -8.58 22.41
CA CYS A 153 -4.76 -8.86 23.11
C CYS A 153 -4.99 -9.39 24.53
N PRO A 154 -4.00 -10.05 25.15
CA PRO A 154 -4.07 -10.40 26.57
C PRO A 154 -4.14 -9.13 27.44
N VAL A 155 -5.06 -9.11 28.40
CA VAL A 155 -5.22 -8.03 29.37
C VAL A 155 -3.88 -7.66 30.05
N PRO A 156 -3.03 -8.60 30.50
CA PRO A 156 -1.75 -8.24 31.12
C PRO A 156 -0.82 -7.45 30.19
N ALA A 157 -0.83 -7.75 28.88
CA ALA A 157 0.00 -7.06 27.90
C ALA A 157 -0.53 -5.64 27.65
N TRP A 158 -1.85 -5.47 27.58
CA TRP A 158 -2.47 -4.15 27.48
C TRP A 158 -2.24 -3.28 28.71
N GLU A 159 -2.39 -3.84 29.91
CA GLU A 159 -2.11 -3.12 31.17
C GLU A 159 -0.64 -2.73 31.29
N ALA A 160 0.29 -3.58 30.83
CA ALA A 160 1.71 -3.24 30.77
C ALA A 160 1.98 -2.05 29.83
N ALA A 161 1.35 -2.02 28.66
CA ALA A 161 1.43 -0.89 27.74
C ALA A 161 0.89 0.40 28.39
N LYS A 162 -0.30 0.33 29.02
CA LYS A 162 -0.89 1.45 29.77
C LYS A 162 0.06 1.99 30.85
N LYS A 163 0.68 1.10 31.63
CA LYS A 163 1.62 1.47 32.70
C LYS A 163 2.89 2.12 32.15
N SER A 164 3.36 1.68 30.99
CA SER A 164 4.56 2.26 30.34
C SER A 164 4.31 3.65 29.75
N GLY A 165 3.03 4.01 29.48
CA GLY A 165 2.65 5.22 28.75
C GLY A 165 2.98 5.17 27.25
N GLY A 166 3.44 4.01 26.75
CA GLY A 166 3.77 3.77 25.35
C GLY A 166 2.64 3.13 24.54
N ALA A 167 2.95 2.74 23.32
CA ALA A 167 2.05 1.93 22.50
C ALA A 167 2.10 0.46 22.91
N TYR A 168 1.00 -0.24 22.72
CA TYR A 168 0.96 -1.69 22.78
C TYR A 168 1.56 -2.29 21.50
N TYR A 169 2.37 -3.34 21.65
CA TYR A 169 2.89 -4.14 20.55
C TYR A 169 2.56 -5.62 20.80
N PRO A 170 2.00 -6.35 19.81
CA PRO A 170 1.75 -7.77 19.97
C PRO A 170 3.06 -8.55 20.13
N ALA A 171 3.02 -9.71 20.79
CA ALA A 171 4.20 -10.55 20.99
C ALA A 171 4.87 -10.98 19.68
N THR A 172 4.09 -11.09 18.60
CA THR A 172 4.56 -11.46 17.25
C THR A 172 5.01 -10.26 16.41
N PHE A 173 4.96 -9.03 16.93
CA PHE A 173 5.20 -7.80 16.16
C PHE A 173 6.45 -7.84 15.28
N GLU A 174 7.59 -8.24 15.84
CA GLU A 174 8.87 -8.35 15.12
C GLU A 174 8.85 -9.47 14.07
N ALA A 175 8.26 -10.62 14.42
CA ALA A 175 8.17 -11.79 13.55
C ALA A 175 7.24 -11.56 12.35
N ASP A 176 6.15 -10.83 12.59
CA ASP A 176 5.15 -10.52 11.56
C ASP A 176 5.65 -9.40 10.63
N GLY A 177 6.75 -8.70 10.95
CA GLY A 177 7.31 -7.66 10.08
C GLY A 177 6.85 -6.26 10.45
N HIS A 178 6.74 -5.99 11.76
CA HIS A 178 6.47 -4.69 12.37
C HIS A 178 5.06 -4.14 12.09
N TYR A 179 4.05 -5.00 12.13
CA TYR A 179 2.66 -4.59 12.09
C TYR A 179 1.79 -5.33 13.12
N THR A 180 0.65 -4.73 13.44
CA THR A 180 -0.37 -5.30 14.33
C THR A 180 -1.59 -5.69 13.51
N HIS A 181 -2.01 -6.95 13.63
CA HIS A 181 -3.22 -7.46 12.97
C HIS A 181 -4.50 -6.85 13.55
N ALA A 182 -5.40 -6.37 12.71
CA ALA A 182 -6.72 -5.89 13.10
C ALA A 182 -7.79 -6.45 12.15
N THR A 183 -9.06 -6.23 12.49
CA THR A 183 -10.21 -6.57 11.65
C THR A 183 -11.26 -5.49 11.75
N GLY A 184 -11.98 -5.22 10.66
CA GLY A 184 -13.22 -4.44 10.74
C GLY A 184 -14.47 -5.30 10.94
N VAL A 185 -14.31 -6.62 11.03
CA VAL A 185 -15.37 -7.60 11.30
C VAL A 185 -15.09 -8.25 12.66
N PRO A 186 -15.71 -7.79 13.75
CA PRO A 186 -15.42 -8.26 15.11
C PRO A 186 -15.52 -9.76 15.32
N ALA A 187 -16.51 -10.42 14.69
CA ALA A 187 -16.69 -11.87 14.82
C ALA A 187 -15.45 -12.68 14.37
N ARG A 188 -14.62 -12.13 13.47
CA ARG A 188 -13.35 -12.74 13.07
C ARG A 188 -12.34 -12.82 14.22
N LEU A 189 -12.42 -11.94 15.21
CA LEU A 189 -11.57 -12.02 16.41
C LEU A 189 -11.89 -13.28 17.22
N LEU A 190 -13.17 -13.62 17.37
CA LEU A 190 -13.57 -14.86 18.05
C LEU A 190 -13.09 -16.09 17.29
N GLU A 191 -13.22 -16.10 15.96
CA GLU A 191 -12.69 -17.18 15.11
C GLU A 191 -11.15 -17.30 15.23
N THR A 192 -10.46 -16.16 15.21
CA THR A 192 -9.00 -16.08 15.40
C THR A 192 -8.58 -16.56 16.78
N ALA A 193 -9.30 -16.17 17.83
CA ALA A 193 -9.01 -16.57 19.20
C ALA A 193 -9.18 -18.08 19.39
N ASN A 194 -10.28 -18.60 18.85
CA ASN A 194 -10.58 -20.02 18.82
C ASN A 194 -9.72 -20.82 17.85
N HIS A 195 -8.79 -20.20 17.12
CA HIS A 195 -7.83 -20.91 16.29
C HIS A 195 -6.42 -20.87 16.91
N PHE A 196 -6.02 -19.74 17.50
CA PHE A 196 -4.64 -19.53 17.93
C PHE A 196 -4.42 -19.52 19.45
N TYR A 197 -5.43 -19.22 20.27
CA TYR A 197 -5.23 -18.83 21.67
C TYR A 197 -6.02 -19.67 22.68
N GLN A 198 -6.53 -20.85 22.30
CA GLN A 198 -7.35 -21.67 23.20
C GLN A 198 -6.59 -22.16 24.45
N ASP A 199 -5.27 -22.34 24.32
CA ASP A 199 -4.38 -22.77 25.41
C ASP A 199 -3.91 -21.62 26.31
N ASP A 200 -4.21 -20.37 25.94
CA ASP A 200 -3.81 -19.20 26.73
C ASP A 200 -4.79 -18.96 27.89
N SER A 201 -4.30 -18.99 29.12
CA SER A 201 -5.13 -18.86 30.32
C SER A 201 -5.46 -17.42 30.71
N HIS A 202 -4.90 -16.41 30.06
CA HIS A 202 -5.13 -15.00 30.41
C HIS A 202 -6.55 -14.56 30.08
N ALA A 203 -6.98 -13.46 30.70
CA ALA A 203 -8.11 -12.69 30.22
C ALA A 203 -7.69 -11.93 28.95
N TRP A 204 -8.62 -11.76 28.01
CA TRP A 204 -8.40 -11.05 26.76
C TRP A 204 -9.33 -9.83 26.66
N VAL A 205 -8.86 -8.81 25.95
CA VAL A 205 -9.57 -7.57 25.69
C VAL A 205 -9.56 -7.28 24.19
N CYS A 206 -10.68 -6.81 23.69
CA CYS A 206 -10.85 -6.28 22.34
C CYS A 206 -10.74 -4.75 22.40
N LEU A 207 -9.74 -4.20 21.72
CA LEU A 207 -9.51 -2.78 21.55
C LEU A 207 -10.24 -2.32 20.30
N GLN A 208 -11.07 -1.28 20.42
CA GLN A 208 -11.73 -0.62 19.32
C GLN A 208 -11.04 0.72 19.02
N MET A 209 -10.76 0.97 17.74
CA MET A 209 -10.15 2.20 17.24
C MET A 209 -10.70 2.57 15.87
N THR A 210 -10.34 3.75 15.36
CA THR A 210 -10.71 4.21 14.02
C THR A 210 -9.49 4.42 13.14
N ARG A 211 -9.66 4.23 11.82
CA ARG A 211 -8.62 4.60 10.84
C ARG A 211 -8.28 6.08 10.92
N THR A 212 -9.27 6.93 11.20
CA THR A 212 -9.08 8.36 11.41
C THR A 212 -8.15 8.63 12.59
N ALA A 213 -8.38 8.01 13.76
CA ALA A 213 -7.50 8.18 14.92
C ALA A 213 -6.08 7.69 14.67
N LEU A 214 -5.92 6.53 14.01
CA LEU A 214 -4.62 6.00 13.61
C LEU A 214 -3.88 6.96 12.66
N ARG A 215 -4.56 7.49 11.65
CA ARG A 215 -3.99 8.45 10.71
C ARG A 215 -3.58 9.75 11.40
N GLN A 216 -4.38 10.25 12.35
CA GLN A 216 -4.03 11.44 13.14
C GLN A 216 -2.79 11.21 14.01
N ALA A 217 -2.54 9.97 14.44
CA ALA A 217 -1.31 9.57 15.13
C ALA A 217 -0.13 9.28 14.19
N GLY A 218 -0.28 9.47 12.87
CA GLY A 218 0.75 9.18 11.88
C GLY A 218 0.93 7.70 11.56
N ILE A 219 -0.05 6.85 11.91
CA ILE A 219 0.02 5.40 11.74
C ILE A 219 -0.76 5.00 10.50
N PHE A 220 -0.11 4.21 9.64
CA PHE A 220 -0.69 3.72 8.39
C PHE A 220 -1.38 2.37 8.60
N VAL A 221 -2.45 2.12 7.85
CA VAL A 221 -3.15 0.82 7.81
C VAL A 221 -3.10 0.28 6.39
N ARG A 222 -2.54 -0.92 6.22
CA ARG A 222 -2.56 -1.65 4.95
C ARG A 222 -3.68 -2.66 4.97
N ASP A 223 -4.46 -2.72 3.89
CA ASP A 223 -5.48 -3.74 3.71
C ASP A 223 -4.90 -4.85 2.83
N GLU A 224 -4.58 -5.98 3.46
CA GLU A 224 -3.90 -7.12 2.82
C GLU A 224 -4.74 -8.40 3.00
N GLU A 225 -4.43 -9.46 2.26
CA GLU A 225 -5.06 -10.77 2.50
C GLU A 225 -4.68 -11.31 3.89
N ALA A 226 -5.43 -12.30 4.41
CA ALA A 226 -5.09 -12.94 5.67
C ALA A 226 -3.67 -13.55 5.62
N MET A 227 -2.81 -13.09 6.53
CA MET A 227 -1.43 -13.55 6.70
C MET A 227 -1.29 -14.41 7.96
N PRO A 228 -0.30 -15.33 8.03
CA PRO A 228 0.03 -16.09 9.24
C PRO A 228 0.29 -15.16 10.44
N VAL A 229 0.06 -15.67 11.66
CA VAL A 229 0.35 -14.96 12.92
C VAL A 229 1.47 -15.71 13.65
N GLY A 230 2.67 -15.14 13.71
CA GLY A 230 3.86 -15.87 14.13
C GLY A 230 4.10 -17.12 13.26
N ASP A 231 4.32 -18.28 13.89
CA ASP A 231 4.56 -19.55 13.19
C ASP A 231 3.29 -20.30 12.78
N LYS A 232 2.10 -19.75 13.05
CA LYS A 232 0.82 -20.45 12.82
C LYS A 232 0.18 -20.00 11.51
N ALA A 233 -0.17 -20.96 10.65
CA ALA A 233 -0.83 -20.71 9.37
C ALA A 233 -2.27 -20.18 9.53
N VAL A 234 -2.79 -19.53 8.49
CA VAL A 234 -4.18 -19.08 8.42
C VAL A 234 -5.15 -20.24 8.23
N GLY A 235 -6.43 -20.06 8.63
CA GLY A 235 -7.48 -21.05 8.39
C GLY A 235 -7.75 -21.29 6.90
N GLU A 236 -8.14 -22.52 6.53
CA GLU A 236 -8.34 -22.94 5.13
C GLU A 236 -9.38 -22.09 4.37
N SER A 237 -10.32 -21.43 5.07
CA SER A 237 -11.39 -20.61 4.50
C SER A 237 -11.08 -19.10 4.44
N TRP A 238 -9.90 -18.67 4.93
CA TRP A 238 -9.59 -17.24 5.14
C TRP A 238 -8.94 -16.55 3.94
N GLY A 239 -8.68 -17.27 2.85
CA GLY A 239 -8.02 -16.73 1.64
C GLY A 239 -8.78 -15.61 0.90
N LYS A 240 -9.93 -15.17 1.40
CA LYS A 240 -10.70 -14.02 0.89
C LYS A 240 -10.85 -12.89 1.90
N TRP A 241 -10.28 -13.03 3.09
CA TRP A 241 -10.37 -12.00 4.11
C TRP A 241 -9.40 -10.88 3.77
N VAL A 242 -9.95 -9.67 3.65
CA VAL A 242 -9.15 -8.45 3.76
C VAL A 242 -8.95 -8.17 5.24
N CYS A 243 -7.69 -8.16 5.66
CA CYS A 243 -7.21 -7.99 7.02
C CYS A 243 -6.43 -6.66 7.12
N PRO A 244 -6.95 -5.68 7.86
CA PRO A 244 -6.22 -4.46 8.18
C PRO A 244 -4.95 -4.76 9.01
N HIS A 245 -3.79 -4.37 8.52
CA HIS A 245 -2.51 -4.38 9.22
C HIS A 245 -2.10 -2.96 9.61
N ILE A 246 -2.06 -2.69 10.91
CA ILE A 246 -1.62 -1.41 11.48
C ILE A 246 -0.09 -1.42 11.47
N VAL A 247 0.55 -0.54 10.70
CA VAL A 247 2.01 -0.47 10.58
C VAL A 247 2.59 0.21 11.83
N GLY A 248 2.83 -0.58 12.86
CA GLY A 248 3.27 -0.14 14.17
C GLY A 248 2.49 -0.79 15.32
N GLY A 249 2.74 -0.28 16.53
CA GLY A 249 1.94 -0.61 17.71
C GLY A 249 0.64 0.18 17.76
N ILE A 250 -0.15 -0.04 18.80
CA ILE A 250 -1.41 0.67 19.07
C ILE A 250 -1.16 1.65 20.23
N PRO A 251 -1.04 2.97 19.97
CA PRO A 251 -1.00 3.97 21.03
C PRO A 251 -2.27 3.96 21.87
N LEU A 252 -2.14 4.25 23.17
CA LEU A 252 -3.30 4.37 24.05
C LEU A 252 -4.29 5.44 23.56
N SER A 253 -3.78 6.51 22.94
CA SER A 253 -4.57 7.64 22.48
C SER A 253 -5.50 7.33 21.30
N VAL A 254 -5.29 6.22 20.58
CA VAL A 254 -6.13 5.85 19.44
C VAL A 254 -7.23 4.85 19.80
N VAL A 255 -7.17 4.26 21.00
CA VAL A 255 -8.18 3.30 21.48
C VAL A 255 -9.36 4.08 22.06
N GLU A 256 -10.51 3.95 21.41
CA GLU A 256 -11.75 4.63 21.82
C GLU A 256 -12.51 3.84 22.87
N LYS A 257 -12.50 2.51 22.78
CA LYS A 257 -13.20 1.60 23.69
C LYS A 257 -12.41 0.32 23.92
N GLU A 258 -12.50 -0.19 25.13
CA GLU A 258 -12.00 -1.50 25.54
C GLU A 258 -13.21 -2.40 25.85
N HIS A 259 -13.32 -3.52 25.15
CA HIS A 259 -14.40 -4.48 25.33
C HIS A 259 -13.84 -5.78 25.90
N PRO A 260 -14.37 -6.30 27.02
CA PRO A 260 -13.93 -7.59 27.53
C PRO A 260 -14.24 -8.70 26.53
N MET A 261 -13.47 -9.79 26.56
CA MET A 261 -13.79 -11.01 25.81
C MET A 261 -14.25 -12.11 26.75
N SER A 262 -15.39 -12.72 26.44
CA SER A 262 -15.97 -13.82 27.20
C SER A 262 -15.49 -15.16 26.65
N ARG A 263 -15.29 -16.13 27.55
CA ARG A 263 -14.94 -17.50 27.19
C ARG A 263 -15.59 -18.53 28.12
N GLU A 264 -15.87 -19.71 27.58
CA GLU A 264 -16.32 -20.90 28.29
C GLU A 264 -15.27 -22.00 28.13
N GLY A 265 -14.53 -22.28 29.20
CA GLY A 265 -13.36 -23.16 29.12
C GLY A 265 -12.32 -22.61 28.12
N PRO A 266 -11.87 -23.40 27.13
CA PRO A 266 -10.90 -22.96 26.11
C PRO A 266 -11.54 -22.15 24.98
N GLN A 267 -12.87 -22.07 24.89
CA GLN A 267 -13.58 -21.45 23.78
C GLN A 267 -13.96 -20.01 24.07
N PHE A 268 -13.53 -19.07 23.23
CA PHE A 268 -13.98 -17.69 23.22
C PHE A 268 -15.39 -17.61 22.62
N THR A 269 -16.32 -17.02 23.35
CA THR A 269 -17.75 -17.09 23.02
C THR A 269 -18.36 -15.74 22.66
N ALA A 270 -17.86 -14.62 23.16
CA ALA A 270 -18.44 -13.31 22.85
C ALA A 270 -17.47 -12.16 23.11
N ILE A 271 -17.77 -11.01 22.50
CA ILE A 271 -17.22 -9.69 22.82
C ILE A 271 -18.42 -8.82 23.19
N PRO A 272 -18.85 -8.79 24.47
CA PRO A 272 -20.07 -8.12 24.89
C PRO A 272 -20.13 -6.66 24.42
N GLY A 273 -21.23 -6.30 23.75
CA GLY A 273 -21.42 -4.97 23.17
C GLY A 273 -20.83 -4.79 21.76
N VAL A 274 -20.22 -5.83 21.19
CA VAL A 274 -19.64 -5.81 19.83
C VAL A 274 -20.13 -6.99 18.98
N CYS A 275 -19.97 -8.23 19.46
CA CYS A 275 -20.46 -9.43 18.77
C CYS A 275 -20.62 -10.62 19.72
N ASP A 276 -21.51 -11.53 19.34
CA ASP A 276 -21.76 -12.83 19.97
C ASP A 276 -21.21 -13.97 19.10
#